data_AF-A0A6I9YZH7-F1
#
_entry.id   AF-A0A6I9YZH7-F1
#
_cell.length_a   1.000
_cell.length_b   1.000
_cell.length_c   1.000
_cell.angle_alpha   90.00
_cell.angle_beta   90.00
_cell.angle_gamma   90.00
#
_symmetry.space_group_name_H-M   'P 1'
#
loop_
_entity.id
_entity.type
_entity.pdbx_description
1 polymer ?
#
loop_
_entity_poly.entity_id
_entity_poly.type
_entity_poly.pdbx_seq_one_letter_code
_entity_poly.pdbx_strand_id
1 'polypeptide(L)'
;MDSRIPCLVIAAKSDLHEVRQEYSTSPADFCKKHKMPPPQAFTCNTVDAPSKDIFVKLTTMAMYPHVTQADLKSSTFWLRASFGATVFAVLGFAMYRALLKQRISRFWLFAQTLHSLWILVETS
;
A
#
# COMPACT_ATOMS: atom_id res chain seq x y z
N MET A 1 21.93 27.82 -0.42
CA MET A 1 20.82 28.36 -1.25
C MET A 1 19.59 27.53 -0.94
N ASP A 2 18.96 27.78 0.20
CA ASP A 2 17.77 27.04 0.63
C ASP A 2 16.53 27.78 0.13
N SER A 3 16.24 27.61 -1.17
CA SER A 3 14.98 28.09 -1.72
C SER A 3 13.85 27.29 -1.09
N ARG A 4 12.92 28.00 -0.43
CA ARG A 4 11.73 27.41 0.21
C ARG A 4 10.64 27.02 -0.80
N ILE A 5 10.89 27.24 -2.09
CA ILE A 5 9.93 26.99 -3.16
C ILE A 5 10.06 25.53 -3.61
N PRO A 6 8.99 24.73 -3.54
CA PRO A 6 9.02 23.35 -3.98
C PRO A 6 9.10 23.29 -5.52
N CYS A 7 10.11 22.59 -6.04
CA CYS A 7 10.34 22.43 -7.47
C CYS A 7 9.91 21.03 -7.96
N LEU A 8 9.25 20.97 -9.12
CA LEU A 8 8.85 19.73 -9.77
C LEU A 8 9.38 19.71 -11.21
N VAL A 9 10.12 18.66 -11.57
CA VAL A 9 10.61 18.45 -12.94
C VAL A 9 9.57 17.65 -13.74
N ILE A 10 9.21 18.13 -14.93
CA ILE A 10 8.24 17.51 -15.82
C ILE A 10 8.94 17.10 -17.12
N ALA A 11 8.90 15.81 -17.44
CA ALA A 11 9.30 15.25 -18.73
C ALA A 11 8.11 15.35 -19.68
N ALA A 12 7.96 16.50 -20.32
CA ALA A 12 6.88 16.77 -21.27
C ALA A 12 7.07 15.97 -22.57
N LYS A 13 5.97 15.75 -23.30
CA LYS A 13 5.92 14.98 -24.54
C LYS A 13 6.40 13.53 -24.36
N SER A 14 5.98 12.90 -23.27
CA SER A 14 6.31 11.50 -22.99
C SER A 14 5.74 10.50 -24.02
N ASP A 15 4.91 10.94 -24.95
CA ASP A 15 4.44 10.18 -26.11
C ASP A 15 5.51 10.00 -27.20
N LEU A 16 6.52 10.88 -27.24
CA LEU A 16 7.65 10.75 -28.16
C LEU A 16 8.74 9.84 -27.57
N HIS A 17 9.61 9.34 -28.45
CA HIS A 17 10.76 8.55 -28.04
C HIS A 17 11.68 9.36 -27.11
N GLU A 18 11.99 8.79 -25.95
CA GLU A 18 12.87 9.43 -24.97
C GLU A 18 14.30 9.50 -25.51
N VAL A 19 14.74 10.72 -25.84
CA VAL A 19 16.10 10.99 -26.25
C VAL A 19 16.96 11.27 -25.02
N ARG A 20 18.17 10.70 -25.02
CA ARG A 20 19.18 10.97 -23.98
C ARG A 20 19.49 12.46 -23.94
N GLN A 21 19.32 13.04 -22.76
CA GLN A 21 19.61 14.44 -22.54
C GLN A 21 21.14 14.66 -22.55
N GLU A 22 21.62 15.64 -23.32
CA GLU A 22 23.05 16.06 -23.36
C GLU A 22 23.43 16.93 -22.15
N TYR A 23 22.90 16.59 -20.98
CA TYR A 23 23.27 17.22 -19.72
C TYR A 23 24.27 16.34 -18.98
N SER A 24 25.11 16.96 -18.13
CA SER A 24 26.16 16.26 -17.40
C SER A 24 25.64 15.17 -16.45
N THR A 25 24.38 15.22 -16.06
CA THR A 25 23.70 14.20 -15.25
C THR A 25 22.32 13.87 -15.80
N SER A 26 21.84 12.64 -15.59
CA SER A 26 20.49 12.27 -15.98
C SER A 26 19.43 13.08 -15.19
N PRO A 27 18.22 13.31 -15.74
CA PRO A 27 17.15 14.01 -15.03
C PRO A 27 16.78 13.37 -13.69
N ALA A 28 16.82 12.03 -13.61
CA ALA A 28 16.51 11.28 -12.40
C ALA A 28 17.60 11.49 -11.32
N ASP A 29 18.88 11.45 -11.72
CA ASP A 29 20.00 11.67 -10.81
C ASP A 29 20.05 13.10 -10.30
N PHE A 30 19.73 14.07 -11.17
CA PHE A 30 19.57 15.47 -10.78
C PHE A 30 18.49 15.62 -9.71
N CYS A 31 17.32 15.03 -9.90
CA CYS A 31 16.25 15.08 -8.89
C CYS A 31 16.69 14.45 -7.56
N LYS A 32 17.38 13.30 -7.61
CA LYS A 32 17.90 12.63 -6.41
C LYS A 32 18.94 13.48 -5.67
N LYS A 33 19.89 14.08 -6.40
CA LYS A 33 20.96 14.92 -5.84
C LYS A 33 20.41 16.16 -5.14
N HIS A 34 19.36 16.74 -5.70
CA HIS A 34 18.73 17.96 -5.17
C HIS A 34 17.52 17.68 -4.25
N LYS A 35 17.30 16.42 -3.84
CA LYS A 35 16.15 15.98 -3.01
C LYS A 35 14.78 16.38 -3.59
N MET A 36 14.71 16.51 -4.91
CA MET A 36 13.48 16.83 -5.62
C MET A 36 12.69 15.55 -5.93
N PRO A 37 11.37 15.66 -6.10
CA PRO A 37 10.55 14.56 -6.59
C PRO A 37 11.06 14.04 -7.96
N PRO A 38 10.88 12.73 -8.25
CA PRO A 38 11.32 12.17 -9.51
C PRO A 38 10.61 12.84 -10.70
N PRO A 39 11.26 12.90 -11.88
CA PRO A 39 10.69 13.50 -13.08
C PRO A 39 9.31 12.91 -13.38
N GLN A 40 8.32 13.77 -13.63
CA GLN A 40 6.97 13.33 -13.99
C GLN A 40 6.81 13.32 -15.50
N ALA A 41 6.56 12.15 -16.07
CA ALA A 41 6.19 12.02 -17.47
C ALA A 41 4.80 12.65 -17.69
N PHE A 42 4.70 13.51 -18.69
CA PHE A 42 3.45 14.16 -19.06
C PHE A 42 3.33 14.27 -20.58
N THR A 43 2.13 13.98 -21.09
CA THR A 43 1.78 14.23 -22.48
C THR A 43 0.40 14.87 -22.55
N CYS A 44 0.26 15.84 -23.44
CA CYS A 44 -1.02 16.42 -23.82
C CYS A 44 -1.58 15.82 -25.13
N ASN A 45 -0.84 14.91 -25.76
CA ASN A 45 -1.19 14.29 -27.03
C ASN A 45 -2.00 13.01 -26.81
N THR A 46 -3.08 13.12 -26.03
CA THR A 46 -4.02 12.03 -25.79
C THR A 46 -5.30 12.26 -26.58
N VAL A 47 -5.96 11.18 -27.02
CA VAL A 47 -7.25 11.26 -27.74
C VAL A 47 -8.32 11.89 -26.85
N ASP A 48 -8.24 11.64 -25.55
CA ASP A 48 -9.11 12.21 -24.51
C ASP A 48 -8.42 13.36 -23.74
N ALA A 49 -9.15 13.94 -22.79
CA ALA A 49 -8.62 14.99 -21.92
C ALA A 49 -7.31 14.56 -21.22
N PRO A 50 -6.28 15.42 -21.18
CA PRO A 50 -4.99 15.09 -20.60
C PRO A 50 -5.09 14.87 -19.08
N SER A 51 -4.16 14.07 -18.55
CA SER A 51 -4.15 13.73 -17.12
C SER A 51 -3.93 14.98 -16.26
N LYS A 52 -4.72 15.09 -15.17
CA LYS A 52 -4.63 16.22 -14.24
C LYS A 52 -3.63 16.01 -13.11
N ASP A 53 -2.95 14.86 -13.10
CA ASP A 53 -2.10 14.43 -11.99
C ASP A 53 -0.95 15.40 -11.72
N ILE A 54 -0.35 15.96 -12.77
CA ILE A 54 0.70 16.97 -12.61
C ILE A 54 0.18 18.25 -11.94
N PHE A 55 -1.04 18.66 -12.23
CA PHE A 55 -1.66 19.86 -11.65
C PHE A 55 -2.04 19.63 -10.19
N VAL A 56 -2.61 18.46 -9.89
CA VAL A 56 -2.89 18.05 -8.51
C VAL A 56 -1.60 18.01 -7.71
N LYS A 57 -0.53 17.42 -8.26
CA LYS A 57 0.78 17.33 -7.60
C LYS A 57 1.41 18.70 -7.36
N LEU A 58 1.37 19.59 -8.36
CA LEU A 58 1.81 20.99 -8.21
C LEU A 58 1.02 21.72 -7.12
N THR A 59 -0.31 21.59 -7.13
CA THR A 59 -1.20 22.23 -6.15
C THR A 59 -0.90 21.72 -4.73
N THR A 60 -0.74 20.41 -4.56
CA THR A 60 -0.38 19.80 -3.28
C THR A 60 0.98 20.30 -2.80
N MET A 61 1.98 20.38 -3.68
CA MET A 61 3.30 20.91 -3.33
C MET A 61 3.25 22.39 -2.94
N ALA A 62 2.42 23.20 -3.63
CA ALA A 62 2.23 24.60 -3.31
C ALA A 62 1.49 24.82 -1.97
N MET A 63 0.49 23.99 -1.68
CA MET A 63 -0.27 24.06 -0.41
C MET A 63 0.54 23.53 0.78
N TYR A 64 1.37 22.51 0.54
CA TYR A 64 2.09 21.79 1.58
C TYR A 64 3.60 21.68 1.27
N PRO A 65 4.35 22.80 1.27
CA PRO A 65 5.75 22.81 0.86
C PRO A 65 6.69 22.01 1.79
N HIS A 66 6.25 21.76 3.03
CA HIS A 66 7.00 20.98 4.02
C HIS A 66 6.73 19.48 3.94
N VAL A 67 5.67 19.06 3.23
CA VAL A 67 5.28 17.67 3.14
C VAL A 67 5.89 17.11 1.86
N THR A 68 6.95 16.33 2.00
CA THR A 68 7.68 15.87 0.82
C THR A 68 6.95 14.69 0.18
N GLN A 69 7.11 14.51 -1.13
CA GLN A 69 6.55 13.34 -1.82
C GLN A 69 7.05 12.00 -1.21
N ALA A 70 8.24 11.99 -0.61
CA ALA A 70 8.76 10.83 0.09
C ALA A 70 7.91 10.46 1.31
N ASP A 71 7.44 11.47 2.06
CA ASP A 71 6.57 11.28 3.22
C ASP A 71 5.21 10.70 2.82
N LEU A 72 4.62 11.18 1.72
CA LEU A 72 3.37 10.62 1.18
C LEU A 72 3.52 9.16 0.75
N LYS A 73 4.65 8.82 0.10
CA LYS A 73 4.91 7.45 -0.35
C LYS A 73 5.16 6.50 0.82
N SER A 74 5.88 6.97 1.84
CA SER A 74 6.08 6.25 3.10
C SER A 74 4.73 5.96 3.76
N SER A 75 3.90 6.99 3.96
CA SER A 75 2.58 6.84 4.57
C SER A 75 1.67 5.86 3.80
N THR A 76 1.66 5.94 2.46
CA THR A 76 0.89 5.00 1.61
C THR A 76 1.39 3.56 1.76
N PHE A 77 2.70 3.36 1.87
CA PHE A 77 3.29 2.04 2.12
C PHE A 77 2.87 1.49 3.49
N TRP A 78 2.94 2.30 4.54
CA TRP A 78 2.49 1.93 5.89
C TRP A 78 1.00 1.60 5.92
N LEU A 79 0.17 2.39 5.25
CA LEU A 79 -1.27 2.12 5.11
C LEU A 79 -1.50 0.76 4.46
N ARG A 80 -0.84 0.48 3.32
CA ARG A 80 -1.00 -0.80 2.62
C ARG A 80 -0.49 -1.99 3.45
N ALA A 81 0.59 -1.80 4.21
CA ALA A 81 1.10 -2.79 5.14
C ALA A 81 0.08 -3.11 6.25
N SER A 82 -0.55 -2.09 6.84
CA SER A 82 -1.59 -2.27 7.85
C SER A 82 -2.80 -3.04 7.31
N PHE A 83 -3.27 -2.72 6.10
CA PHE A 83 -4.36 -3.47 5.46
C PHE A 83 -4.00 -4.95 5.29
N GLY A 84 -2.78 -5.25 4.83
CA GLY A 84 -2.30 -6.62 4.69
C GLY A 84 -2.29 -7.38 6.03
N ALA A 85 -1.80 -6.73 7.09
CA ALA A 85 -1.75 -7.32 8.44
C ALA A 85 -3.16 -7.61 8.98
N THR A 86 -4.12 -6.70 8.80
CA THR A 86 -5.52 -6.91 9.24
C THR A 86 -6.16 -8.08 8.51
N VAL A 87 -6.00 -8.17 7.18
CA VAL A 87 -6.55 -9.29 6.40
C VAL A 87 -5.94 -10.62 6.86
N PHE A 88 -4.62 -10.66 7.07
CA PHE A 88 -3.94 -11.86 7.56
C PHE A 88 -4.42 -12.26 8.97
N ALA A 89 -4.55 -11.30 9.88
CA ALA A 89 -5.04 -11.54 11.23
C ALA A 89 -6.48 -12.06 11.25
N VAL A 90 -7.38 -11.49 10.42
CA VAL A 90 -8.78 -11.92 10.32
C VAL A 90 -8.89 -13.33 9.76
N LEU A 91 -8.17 -13.63 8.66
CA LEU A 91 -8.15 -14.97 8.07
C LEU A 91 -7.55 -16.01 9.02
N GLY A 92 -6.42 -15.68 9.65
CA GLY A 92 -5.76 -16.52 10.64
C GLY A 92 -6.65 -16.79 11.85
N PHE A 93 -7.32 -15.77 12.37
CA PHE A 93 -8.25 -15.91 13.50
C PHE A 93 -9.48 -16.76 13.14
N ALA A 94 -10.04 -16.59 11.93
CA ALA A 94 -11.15 -17.41 11.46
C ALA A 94 -10.76 -18.89 11.31
N MET A 95 -9.59 -19.18 10.73
CA MET A 95 -9.05 -20.53 10.64
C MET A 95 -8.76 -21.15 12.02
N TYR A 96 -8.15 -20.37 12.92
CA TYR A 96 -7.90 -20.79 14.30
C TYR A 96 -9.20 -21.16 15.03
N ARG A 97 -10.25 -20.34 14.90
CA ARG A 97 -11.59 -20.65 15.43
C ARG A 97 -12.16 -21.93 14.84
N ALA A 98 -12.02 -22.18 13.54
CA ALA A 98 -12.53 -23.40 12.90
C ALA A 98 -11.83 -24.65 13.44
N LEU A 99 -10.52 -24.60 13.65
CA LEU A 99 -9.73 -25.69 14.21
C LEU A 99 -10.01 -25.93 15.71
N LEU A 100 -10.20 -24.86 16.50
CA LEU A 100 -10.66 -24.98 17.88
C LEU A 100 -12.06 -25.58 17.98
N LYS A 101 -12.96 -25.22 17.05
CA LYS A 101 -14.32 -25.78 16.99
C LYS A 101 -14.29 -27.28 16.72
N GLN A 102 -13.36 -27.78 15.89
CA GLN A 102 -13.13 -29.22 15.68
C GLN A 102 -12.68 -29.94 16.96
N ARG A 103 -11.79 -29.33 17.76
CA ARG A 103 -11.34 -29.89 19.05
C ARG A 103 -12.42 -29.87 20.12
N ILE A 104 -13.22 -28.80 20.21
CA ILE A 104 -14.33 -28.67 21.16
C ILE A 104 -15.48 -29.63 20.80
N SER A 105 -15.81 -29.81 19.51
CA SER A 105 -16.80 -30.81 19.09
C SER A 105 -16.40 -32.24 19.44
N ARG A 106 -15.11 -32.60 19.36
CA ARG A 106 -14.62 -33.92 19.79
C ARG A 106 -14.70 -34.10 21.31
N PHE A 107 -14.45 -33.06 22.09
CA PHE A 107 -14.63 -33.09 23.55
C PHE A 107 -16.11 -33.22 23.95
N TRP A 108 -17.00 -32.53 23.24
CA TRP A 108 -18.45 -32.63 23.45
C TRP A 108 -18.99 -34.03 23.09
N LEU A 109 -18.54 -34.61 21.97
CA LEU A 109 -18.88 -36.00 21.64
C LEU A 109 -18.35 -36.96 22.71
N PHE A 110 -17.09 -36.83 23.14
CA PHE A 110 -16.50 -37.72 24.14
C PHE A 110 -17.17 -37.59 25.52
N ALA A 111 -17.59 -36.38 25.92
CA ALA A 111 -18.39 -36.15 27.11
C ALA A 111 -19.79 -36.79 26.99
N GLN A 112 -20.42 -36.70 25.82
CA GLN A 112 -21.71 -37.34 25.54
C GLN A 112 -21.62 -38.87 25.59
N THR A 113 -20.53 -39.46 25.06
CA THR A 113 -20.31 -40.91 25.10
C THR A 113 -20.03 -41.40 26.52
N LEU A 114 -19.21 -40.67 27.29
CA LEU A 114 -18.93 -41.00 28.70
C LEU A 114 -20.19 -40.90 29.57
N HIS A 115 -21.04 -39.90 29.35
CA HIS A 115 -22.30 -39.78 30.07
C HIS A 115 -23.28 -40.92 29.74
N SER A 116 -23.33 -41.35 28.47
CA SER A 116 -24.16 -42.49 28.05
C SER A 116 -23.65 -43.83 28.62
N LEU A 117 -22.33 -44.00 28.72
CA LEU A 117 -21.69 -45.17 29.36
C LEU A 117 -21.89 -45.20 30.87
N TRP A 118 -21.86 -44.05 31.54
CA TRP A 118 -22.13 -43.95 32.98
C TRP A 118 -23.57 -44.36 33.31
N ILE A 119 -24.56 -43.89 32.52
CA ILE A 119 -25.97 -44.30 32.69
C ILE A 119 -26.14 -45.81 32.51
N LEU A 120 -25.46 -46.43 31.54
CA LEU A 120 -25.52 -47.88 31.31
C LEU A 120 -24.93 -48.72 32.44
N VAL A 121 -23.85 -48.24 33.10
CA VAL A 121 -23.24 -48.89 34.27
C VAL A 121 -24.11 -48.80 35.52
N GLU A 122 -24.81 -47.68 35.71
CA GLU A 122 -25.71 -47.47 36.87
C GLU A 122 -26.99 -48.33 36.78
N THR A 123 -27.37 -48.76 35.57
CA THR A 123 -28.60 -49.55 35.30
C THR A 123 -28.39 -51.06 35.25
N SER A 124 -27.19 -51.57 35.58
CA SER A 124 -26.86 -53.00 35.55
C SER A 124 -26.57 -53.59 36.92
#